data_AF-A0A2E4C7I5-F1
#
_entry.id   AF-A0A2E4C7I5-F1
#
_cell.length_a   1.000
_cell.length_b   1.000
_cell.length_c   1.000
_cell.angle_alpha   90.00
_cell.angle_beta   90.00
_cell.angle_gamma   90.00
#
_symmetry.space_group_name_H-M   'P 1'
#
loop_
_entity.id
_entity.type
_entity.pdbx_description
1 polymer ?
#
loop_
_entity_poly.entity_id
_entity_poly.type
_entity_poly.pdbx_seq_one_letter_code
_entity_poly.pdbx_strand_id
1 'polypeptide(L)'
;MDVAVARDGLALFGVDELGLDKVDRSILESIAVTHVGGPVGLSTLSISVGEQPETLEDVYEPFLIQQGLLQRTPRGRVVTAAAFDHLQISPPKKIGEDQSLFDEK
;
A
#
# COMPACT_ATOMS: atom_id res chain seq x y z
N MET A 1 -21.50 25.14 2.78
CA MET A 1 -21.57 23.67 2.82
C MET A 1 -20.96 23.24 4.13
N ASP A 2 -21.70 22.49 4.92
CA ASP A 2 -21.38 22.17 6.31
C ASP A 2 -20.33 21.05 6.37
N VAL A 3 -19.16 21.33 6.95
CA VAL A 3 -18.00 20.42 6.97
C VAL A 3 -18.32 19.14 7.78
N ALA A 4 -19.23 19.23 8.76
CA ALA A 4 -19.65 18.08 9.55
C ALA A 4 -20.43 17.05 8.72
N VAL A 5 -21.35 17.50 7.86
CA VAL A 5 -22.16 16.61 6.99
C VAL A 5 -21.29 15.91 5.95
N ALA A 6 -20.24 16.59 5.45
CA ALA A 6 -19.30 15.99 4.52
C ALA A 6 -18.47 14.86 5.16
N ARG A 7 -18.03 15.03 6.42
CA ARG A 7 -17.28 14.00 7.16
C ARG A 7 -18.14 12.77 7.48
N ASP A 8 -19.39 12.97 7.89
CA ASP A 8 -20.31 11.87 8.19
C ASP A 8 -20.69 11.09 6.91
N GLY A 9 -20.79 11.77 5.77
CA GLY A 9 -20.95 11.13 4.46
C GLY A 9 -19.73 10.29 4.05
N LEU A 10 -18.50 10.82 4.19
CA LEU A 10 -17.25 10.12 3.87
C LEU A 10 -17.07 8.83 4.69
N ALA A 11 -17.40 8.86 5.98
CA ALA A 11 -17.40 7.68 6.84
C ALA A 11 -18.43 6.63 6.40
N LEU A 12 -19.60 7.07 5.92
CA LEU A 12 -20.64 6.18 5.35
C LEU A 12 -20.19 5.53 4.03
N PHE A 13 -19.35 6.20 3.24
CA PHE A 13 -18.75 5.67 2.01
C PHE A 13 -17.48 4.83 2.25
N GLY A 14 -17.02 4.71 3.50
CA GLY A 14 -15.85 3.90 3.85
C GLY A 14 -14.54 4.48 3.35
N VAL A 15 -14.45 5.81 3.25
CA VAL A 15 -13.25 6.55 2.87
C VAL A 15 -12.50 6.99 4.12
N ASP A 16 -11.20 6.74 4.20
CA ASP A 16 -10.37 7.14 5.35
C ASP A 16 -9.86 8.59 5.28
N GLU A 17 -9.02 8.99 6.23
CA GLU A 17 -8.49 10.36 6.33
C GLU A 17 -7.61 10.77 5.14
N LEU A 18 -7.01 9.82 4.42
CA LEU A 18 -6.22 10.07 3.21
C LEU A 18 -7.06 10.01 1.93
N GLY A 19 -8.36 9.73 2.05
CA GLY A 19 -9.22 9.56 0.89
C GLY A 19 -9.19 8.14 0.32
N LEU A 20 -8.59 7.16 1.00
CA LEU A 20 -8.54 5.78 0.52
C LEU A 20 -9.89 5.09 0.75
N ASP A 21 -10.38 4.43 -0.29
CA ASP A 21 -11.58 3.61 -0.19
C ASP A 21 -11.28 2.22 0.40
N LYS A 22 -12.25 1.31 0.30
CA LYS A 22 -12.09 -0.06 0.79
C LYS A 22 -11.08 -0.87 -0.04
N VAL A 23 -11.05 -0.67 -1.35
CA VAL A 23 -10.19 -1.43 -2.26
C VAL A 23 -8.76 -0.96 -2.13
N ASP A 24 -8.53 0.35 -2.04
CA ASP A 24 -7.23 0.95 -1.76
C ASP A 24 -6.58 0.35 -0.51
N ARG A 25 -7.33 0.30 0.60
CA ARG A 25 -6.85 -0.29 1.85
C ARG A 25 -6.59 -1.79 1.73
N SER A 26 -7.46 -2.52 1.03
CA SER A 26 -7.27 -3.96 0.75
C SER A 26 -5.97 -4.22 -0.03
N ILE A 27 -5.65 -3.37 -1.00
CA ILE A 27 -4.39 -3.45 -1.76
C ILE A 27 -3.18 -3.27 -0.82
N LEU A 28 -3.17 -2.20 -0.03
CA LEU A 28 -2.06 -1.91 0.88
C LEU A 28 -1.91 -2.98 1.96
N GLU A 29 -3.01 -3.42 2.57
CA GLU A 29 -3.04 -4.49 3.58
C GLU A 29 -2.55 -5.82 3.02
N SER A 30 -2.97 -6.19 1.80
CA SER A 30 -2.52 -7.41 1.14
C SER A 30 -0.99 -7.42 0.98
N ILE A 31 -0.41 -6.32 0.53
CA ILE A 31 1.05 -6.23 0.36
C ILE A 31 1.77 -6.18 1.72
N ALA A 32 1.26 -5.39 2.68
CA ALA A 32 1.87 -5.18 3.98
C ALA A 32 1.85 -6.44 4.86
N VAL A 33 0.71 -7.13 4.92
CA VAL A 33 0.47 -8.26 5.83
C VAL A 33 0.77 -9.60 5.15
N THR A 34 0.12 -9.88 4.01
CA THR A 34 0.24 -11.18 3.34
C THR A 34 1.60 -11.35 2.67
N HIS A 35 2.13 -10.28 2.09
CA HIS A 35 3.42 -10.29 1.39
C HIS A 35 4.54 -9.62 2.18
N VAL A 36 4.31 -9.27 3.45
CA VAL A 36 5.32 -8.76 4.39
C VAL A 36 6.08 -7.56 3.80
N GLY A 37 5.35 -6.63 3.16
CA GLY A 37 5.90 -5.46 2.50
C GLY A 37 6.20 -5.62 1.00
N GLY A 38 6.09 -6.84 0.45
CA GLY A 38 6.37 -7.16 -0.96
C GLY A 38 7.80 -7.66 -1.22
N PRO A 39 8.23 -7.78 -2.49
CA PRO A 39 7.51 -7.45 -3.73
C PRO A 39 6.46 -8.49 -4.14
N VAL A 40 5.31 -8.04 -4.65
CA VAL A 40 4.24 -8.90 -5.20
C VAL A 40 3.92 -8.59 -6.67
N GLY A 41 3.71 -9.60 -7.50
CA GLY A 41 3.32 -9.43 -8.91
C GLY A 41 1.88 -8.93 -9.08
N LEU A 42 1.58 -8.25 -10.19
CA LEU A 42 0.23 -7.69 -10.46
C LEU A 42 -0.85 -8.76 -10.39
N SER A 43 -0.63 -9.89 -11.07
CA SER A 43 -1.59 -10.99 -11.14
C SER A 43 -1.83 -11.66 -9.79
N THR A 44 -0.79 -11.79 -8.97
CA THR A 44 -0.92 -12.32 -7.61
C THR A 44 -1.72 -11.35 -6.73
N LEU A 45 -1.38 -10.07 -6.80
CA LEU A 45 -2.08 -9.03 -6.03
C LEU A 45 -3.55 -8.94 -6.44
N SER A 46 -3.85 -8.97 -7.74
CA SER A 46 -5.21 -8.89 -8.28
C SER A 46 -6.09 -10.05 -7.79
N ILE A 47 -5.54 -11.27 -7.73
CA ILE A 47 -6.23 -12.44 -7.15
C ILE A 47 -6.50 -12.23 -5.65
N SER A 48 -5.51 -11.74 -4.89
CA SER A 48 -5.67 -11.53 -3.45
C SER A 48 -6.75 -10.51 -3.10
N VAL A 49 -6.93 -9.46 -3.93
CA VAL A 49 -7.91 -8.40 -3.66
C VAL A 49 -9.22 -8.55 -4.43
N GLY A 50 -9.30 -9.51 -5.36
CA GLY A 50 -10.50 -9.80 -6.14
C GLY A 50 -10.77 -8.81 -7.28
N GLU A 51 -9.75 -8.09 -7.74
CA GLU A 51 -9.85 -7.09 -8.80
C GLU A 51 -9.20 -7.58 -10.11
N GLN A 52 -9.53 -6.90 -11.20
CA GLN A 52 -8.85 -7.12 -12.47
C GLN A 52 -7.44 -6.49 -12.45
N PRO A 53 -6.40 -7.14 -12.99
CA PRO A 53 -5.05 -6.58 -13.11
C PRO A 53 -5.02 -5.17 -13.69
N GLU A 54 -5.77 -4.95 -14.77
CA GLU A 54 -5.83 -3.67 -15.49
C GLU A 54 -6.50 -2.60 -14.62
N THR A 55 -7.53 -2.97 -13.84
CA THR A 55 -8.18 -2.01 -12.92
C THR A 55 -7.23 -1.60 -11.81
N LEU A 56 -6.45 -2.53 -11.25
CA LEU A 56 -5.40 -2.18 -10.30
C LEU A 56 -4.39 -1.21 -10.92
N GLU A 57 -3.88 -1.54 -12.10
CA GLU A 57 -2.81 -0.76 -12.75
C GLU A 57 -3.25 0.64 -13.18
N ASP A 58 -4.45 0.76 -13.76
CA ASP A 58 -4.91 1.98 -14.42
C ASP A 58 -5.78 2.87 -13.51
N VAL A 59 -6.42 2.30 -12.48
CA VAL A 59 -7.36 3.03 -11.61
C VAL A 59 -6.76 3.26 -10.22
N TYR A 60 -6.35 2.22 -9.52
CA TYR A 60 -5.99 2.32 -8.11
C TYR A 60 -4.53 2.72 -7.87
N GLU A 61 -3.58 2.07 -8.57
CA GLU A 61 -2.16 2.31 -8.37
C GLU A 61 -1.72 3.77 -8.58
N PRO A 62 -2.22 4.53 -9.57
CA PRO A 62 -1.80 5.92 -9.77
C PRO A 62 -1.98 6.78 -8.52
N PHE A 63 -3.10 6.64 -7.81
CA PHE A 63 -3.36 7.38 -6.57
C PHE A 63 -2.45 6.93 -5.43
N LEU A 64 -2.34 5.62 -5.20
CA LEU A 64 -1.50 5.06 -4.13
C LEU A 64 -0.01 5.41 -4.30
N ILE A 65 0.47 5.44 -5.55
CA ILE A 65 1.83 5.86 -5.88
C ILE A 65 1.99 7.37 -5.66
N GLN A 66 1.02 8.18 -6.08
CA GLN A 66 1.06 9.63 -5.88
C GLN A 66 1.05 10.02 -4.40
N GLN A 67 0.31 9.29 -3.55
CA GLN A 67 0.33 9.47 -2.09
C GLN A 67 1.60 8.90 -1.44
N GLY A 68 2.48 8.25 -2.20
CA GLY A 68 3.71 7.66 -1.69
C GLY A 68 3.51 6.42 -0.83
N LEU A 69 2.35 5.76 -0.94
CA LEU A 69 1.99 4.56 -0.17
C LEU A 69 2.45 3.27 -0.88
N LEU A 70 2.54 3.31 -2.21
CA LEU A 70 2.89 2.18 -3.07
C LEU A 70 4.07 2.53 -3.98
N GLN A 71 4.93 1.55 -4.26
CA GLN A 71 6.00 1.68 -5.25
C GLN A 71 6.02 0.48 -6.20
N ARG A 72 6.12 0.76 -7.51
CA ARG A 72 6.41 -0.25 -8.53
C ARG A 72 7.91 -0.53 -8.58
N THR A 73 8.26 -1.81 -8.65
CA THR A 73 9.63 -2.29 -8.90
C THR A 73 9.61 -3.30 -10.04
N PRO A 74 10.75 -3.62 -10.68
CA PRO A 74 10.82 -4.69 -11.67
C PRO A 74 10.38 -6.07 -11.15
N ARG A 75 10.44 -6.27 -9.82
CA ARG A 75 10.07 -7.53 -9.16
C ARG A 75 8.62 -7.57 -8.69
N GLY A 76 7.90 -6.45 -8.75
CA GLY A 76 6.53 -6.33 -8.24
C GLY A 76 6.28 -5.04 -7.45
N ARG A 77 5.16 -4.99 -6.75
CA ARG A 77 4.71 -3.87 -5.91
C ARG A 77 5.20 -4.05 -4.49
N VAL A 78 5.67 -2.95 -3.90
CA VAL A 78 6.06 -2.87 -2.48
C VAL A 78 5.32 -1.72 -1.83
N VAL A 79 4.96 -1.87 -0.56
CA VAL A 79 4.43 -0.77 0.24
C VAL A 79 5.56 0.00 0.90
N THR A 80 5.37 1.30 1.07
CA THR A 80 6.37 2.18 1.69
C THR A 80 6.20 2.23 3.21
N ALA A 81 7.14 2.89 3.91
CA ALA A 81 6.99 3.19 5.33
C ALA A 81 5.71 3.99 5.62
N ALA A 82 5.34 4.94 4.75
CA ALA A 82 4.13 5.73 4.92
C ALA A 82 2.85 4.88 4.88
N ALA A 83 2.83 3.80 4.09
CA ALA A 83 1.72 2.85 4.10
C ALA A 83 1.65 2.03 5.39
N PHE A 84 2.79 1.61 5.95
CA PHE A 84 2.82 0.95 7.25
C PHE A 84 2.32 1.87 8.37
N ASP A 85 2.77 3.13 8.36
CA ASP A 85 2.32 4.14 9.31
C ASP A 85 0.81 4.40 9.16
N HIS A 86 0.31 4.54 7.93
CA HIS A 86 -1.11 4.74 7.67
C HIS A 86 -1.97 3.57 8.16
N LEU A 87 -1.53 2.33 7.89
CA LEU A 87 -2.22 1.12 8.34
C LEU A 87 -2.05 0.82 9.84
N GLN A 88 -1.20 1.58 10.54
CA GLN A 88 -0.82 1.34 11.94
C GLN A 88 -0.22 -0.07 12.15
N ILE A 89 0.54 -0.55 11.17
CA ILE A 89 1.20 -1.86 11.18
C ILE A 89 2.70 -1.66 11.37
N SER A 90 3.32 -2.44 12.27
CA SER A 90 4.77 -2.42 12.42
C SER A 90 5.45 -2.98 11.17
N PRO A 91 6.37 -2.23 10.53
CA PRO A 91 7.09 -2.75 9.37
C PRO A 91 7.95 -3.96 9.78
N PRO A 92 8.12 -4.94 8.88
CA PRO A 92 9.03 -6.04 9.15
C PRO A 92 10.43 -5.49 9.39
N LYS A 93 11.11 -5.99 10.44
CA LYS A 93 12.52 -5.66 10.67
C LYS A 93 13.29 -6.06 9.42
N LYS A 94 13.90 -5.09 8.72
CA LYS A 94 14.82 -5.38 7.62
C LYS A 94 15.94 -6.28 8.16
N ILE A 95 15.89 -7.57 7.82
CA ILE A 95 17.01 -8.49 8.06
C ILE A 95 18.03 -8.20 6.96
N GLY A 96 18.91 -7.20 7.14
CA GLY A 96 19.96 -6.94 6.14
C GLY A 96 20.67 -5.58 6.08
N GLU A 97 20.50 -4.64 7.01
CA GLU A 97 21.35 -3.42 7.07
C GLU A 97 22.51 -3.59 8.06
N ASP A 98 23.20 -4.74 8.00
CA ASP A 98 24.42 -5.02 8.76
C ASP A 98 25.51 -5.67 7.87
N GLN A 99 25.56 -5.27 6.60
CA GLN A 99 26.61 -5.70 5.64
C GLN A 99 27.44 -4.53 5.10
N SER A 100 27.76 -3.55 5.95
CA SER A 100 28.90 -2.65 5.73
C SER A 100 30.17 -3.15 6.44
N LEU A 101 30.25 -4.45 6.76
CA LEU A 101 31.39 -5.06 7.48
C LEU A 101 32.50 -5.61 6.57
N PHE A 102 32.46 -5.33 5.28
CA PHE A 102 33.58 -5.58 4.39
C PHE A 102 33.94 -4.31 3.63
N ASP A 103 34.76 -3.46 4.26
CA ASP A 103 35.77 -2.70 3.53
C ASP A 103 37.05 -2.57 4.38
N GLU A 104 38.06 -3.33 3.93
CA GLU A 104 39.52 -3.09 3.95
C GLU A 104 40.20 -2.49 5.20
N LYS A 105 40.98 -3.30 5.93
CA LYS A 105 42.40 -3.62 5.64
C LYS A 105 43.02 -4.52 6.71
#